data_AF-A0AAD1SDL2-F1
#
_entry.id   AF-A0AAD1SDL2-F1
#
_cell.length_a   1.000
_cell.length_b   1.000
_cell.length_c   1.000
_cell.angle_alpha   90.00
_cell.angle_beta   90.00
_cell.angle_gamma   90.00
#
_symmetry.space_group_name_H-M   'P 1'
#
loop_
_entity.id
_entity.type
_entity.pdbx_description
1 polymer ?
#
loop_
_entity_poly.entity_id
_entity_poly.type
_entity_poly.pdbx_seq_one_letter_code
_entity_poly.pdbx_strand_id
1 'polypeptide(L)'
;FKGRGNWRLNESLLQDSKFVEQIRVELTNYFQINSNGETSVLNTWSAHKAVVRGLFIRQSSYLKKHRQTTILACQTQLTALTAQNKHTPSRTLARQIQALTDKLTELNVAKTSYLLHKLKATQYHHSGKATRHLTTRLK
;
A
#
# COMPACT_ATOMS: atom_id res chain seq x y z
N PHE A 1 -17.59 -18.08 8.25
CA PHE A 1 -16.18 -18.23 7.84
C PHE A 1 -15.73 -17.06 6.95
N LYS A 2 -14.78 -16.23 7.43
CA LYS A 2 -14.08 -15.23 6.59
C LYS A 2 -13.48 -15.98 5.40
N GLY A 3 -13.97 -15.71 4.19
CA GLY A 3 -13.46 -16.38 2.98
C GLY A 3 -11.94 -16.25 2.94
N ARG A 4 -11.23 -17.35 2.67
CA ARG A 4 -9.77 -17.42 2.57
C ARG A 4 -9.29 -16.31 1.64
N GLY A 5 -8.95 -15.16 2.22
CA GLY A 5 -8.44 -14.02 1.49
C GLY A 5 -7.02 -14.36 1.13
N ASN A 6 -6.81 -15.00 -0.01
CA ASN A 6 -5.48 -15.18 -0.54
C ASN A 6 -4.85 -13.78 -0.64
N TRP A 7 -3.81 -13.56 0.15
CA TRP A 7 -3.02 -12.35 0.08
C TRP A 7 -2.60 -12.12 -1.38
N ARG A 8 -2.63 -10.85 -1.79
CA ARG A 8 -2.22 -10.43 -3.12
C ARG A 8 -1.07 -9.45 -2.98
N LEU A 9 -0.12 -9.55 -3.89
CA LEU A 9 0.97 -8.62 -4.02
C LEU A 9 0.44 -7.21 -4.30
N ASN A 10 0.99 -6.20 -3.64
CA ASN A 10 0.76 -4.83 -4.04
C ASN A 10 1.79 -4.44 -5.11
N GLU A 11 1.39 -4.51 -6.38
CA GLU A 11 2.24 -4.22 -7.54
C GLU A 11 2.76 -2.78 -7.55
N SER A 12 2.07 -1.83 -6.91
CA SER A 12 2.54 -0.45 -6.84
C SER A 12 3.88 -0.31 -6.10
N LEU A 13 4.23 -1.28 -5.24
CA LEU A 13 5.51 -1.29 -4.55
C LEU A 13 6.68 -1.53 -5.49
N LEU A 14 6.45 -2.18 -6.63
CA LEU A 14 7.49 -2.42 -7.64
C LEU A 14 7.86 -1.15 -8.42
N GLN A 15 7.08 -0.07 -8.28
CA GLN A 15 7.40 1.23 -8.87
C GLN A 15 8.46 1.99 -8.06
N ASP A 16 8.65 1.64 -6.78
CA ASP A 16 9.69 2.23 -5.93
C ASP A 16 11.03 1.54 -6.17
N SER A 17 11.92 2.21 -6.91
CA SER A 17 13.25 1.68 -7.23
C SER A 17 14.06 1.33 -5.98
N LYS A 18 13.93 2.09 -4.89
CA LYS A 18 14.65 1.81 -3.65
C LYS A 18 14.20 0.50 -3.03
N PHE A 19 12.90 0.25 -3.03
CA PHE A 19 12.35 -0.99 -2.52
C PHE A 19 12.71 -2.19 -3.40
N VAL A 20 12.74 -2.00 -4.72
CA VAL A 20 13.20 -3.03 -5.66
C VAL A 20 14.66 -3.40 -5.41
N GLU A 21 15.56 -2.42 -5.24
CA GLU A 21 16.96 -2.69 -4.90
C GLU A 21 17.12 -3.40 -3.56
N GLN A 22 16.34 -3.01 -2.54
CA GLN A 22 16.34 -3.72 -1.25
C GLN A 22 15.94 -5.18 -1.41
N ILE A 23 14.87 -5.47 -2.16
CA ILE A 23 14.47 -6.87 -2.41
C ILE A 23 15.57 -7.62 -3.16
N ARG A 24 16.21 -7.01 -4.16
CA ARG A 24 17.30 -7.64 -4.91
C ARG A 24 18.42 -8.08 -3.97
N VAL A 25 18.89 -7.19 -3.10
CA VAL A 25 19.95 -7.48 -2.12
C VAL A 25 19.53 -8.61 -1.17
N GLU A 26 18.34 -8.52 -0.58
CA GLU A 26 17.81 -9.54 0.34
C GLU A 26 17.71 -10.93 -0.34
N LEU A 27 17.31 -10.95 -1.61
CA LEU A 27 17.19 -12.19 -2.37
C LEU A 27 18.53 -12.79 -2.76
N THR A 28 19.48 -11.95 -3.17
CA THR A 28 20.85 -12.40 -3.44
C THR A 28 21.46 -13.03 -2.19
N ASN A 29 21.33 -12.38 -1.04
CA ASN A 29 21.80 -12.92 0.24
C ASN A 29 21.10 -14.24 0.60
N TYR A 30 19.77 -14.31 0.42
CA TYR A 30 19.02 -15.53 0.66
C TYR A 30 19.55 -16.71 -0.16
N PHE A 31 19.74 -16.54 -1.47
CA PHE A 31 20.21 -17.63 -2.33
C PHE A 31 21.68 -17.98 -2.09
N GLN A 32 22.54 -17.02 -1.75
CA GLN A 32 23.93 -17.30 -1.38
C GLN A 32 24.02 -18.25 -0.17
N ILE A 33 23.16 -18.06 0.83
CA ILE A 33 23.17 -18.85 2.06
C ILE A 33 22.48 -20.21 1.87
N ASN A 34 21.36 -20.25 1.14
CA ASN A 34 20.46 -21.41 1.11
C ASN A 34 20.65 -22.33 -0.12
N SER A 35 21.59 -22.02 -1.04
CA SER A 35 21.88 -22.84 -2.23
C SER A 35 23.14 -23.70 -2.06
N ASN A 36 23.44 -24.12 -0.83
CA ASN A 36 24.63 -24.88 -0.46
C ASN A 36 24.50 -26.40 -0.65
N GLY A 37 23.39 -26.90 -1.19
CA GLY A 37 23.13 -28.32 -1.40
C GLY A 37 22.63 -29.09 -0.18
N GLU A 38 22.64 -28.49 1.01
CA GLU A 38 22.11 -29.11 2.24
C GLU A 38 20.58 -29.09 2.28
N THR A 39 19.98 -28.08 1.65
CA THR A 39 18.53 -27.90 1.61
C THR A 39 17.98 -28.30 0.23
N SER A 40 16.89 -29.09 0.22
CA SER A 40 16.19 -29.44 -1.02
C SER A 40 15.74 -28.19 -1.79
N VAL A 41 15.86 -28.23 -3.12
CA VAL A 41 15.43 -27.14 -4.03
C VAL A 41 13.98 -26.73 -3.78
N LEU A 42 13.09 -27.67 -3.46
CA LEU A 42 11.68 -27.38 -3.16
C LEU A 42 11.52 -26.56 -1.86
N ASN A 43 12.33 -26.85 -0.85
CA ASN A 43 12.33 -26.14 0.42
C ASN A 43 12.92 -24.74 0.24
N THR A 44 14.04 -24.62 -0.46
CA THR A 44 14.65 -23.32 -0.81
C THR A 44 13.66 -22.45 -1.59
N TRP A 45 12.96 -23.00 -2.58
CA TRP A 45 11.95 -22.23 -3.32
C TRP A 45 10.74 -21.82 -2.45
N SER A 46 10.29 -22.71 -1.57
CA SER A 46 9.15 -22.43 -0.68
C SER A 46 9.47 -21.37 0.37
N ALA A 47 10.66 -21.44 0.97
CA ALA A 47 11.14 -20.45 1.91
C ALA A 47 11.43 -19.11 1.22
N HIS A 48 12.03 -19.09 0.03
CA HIS A 48 12.19 -17.88 -0.78
C HIS A 48 10.86 -17.13 -0.97
N LYS A 49 9.80 -17.84 -1.40
CA LYS A 49 8.47 -17.23 -1.58
C LYS A 49 7.92 -16.64 -0.27
N ALA A 50 8.18 -17.29 0.87
CA ALA A 50 7.78 -16.79 2.18
C ALA A 50 8.54 -15.51 2.56
N VAL A 51 9.85 -15.45 2.30
CA VAL A 51 10.70 -14.27 2.53
C VAL A 51 10.19 -13.09 1.70
N VAL A 52 10.03 -13.27 0.37
CA VAL A 52 9.51 -12.24 -0.53
C VAL A 52 8.19 -11.70 0.00
N ARG A 53 7.24 -12.59 0.29
CA ARG A 53 5.93 -12.20 0.83
C ARG A 53 6.06 -11.40 2.13
N GLY A 54 6.93 -11.81 3.05
CA GLY A 54 7.22 -11.11 4.30
C GLY A 54 7.70 -9.69 4.06
N LEU A 55 8.64 -9.49 3.13
CA LEU A 55 9.16 -8.18 2.74
C LEU A 55 8.05 -7.25 2.20
N PHE A 56 7.20 -7.75 1.29
CA PHE A 56 6.08 -6.98 0.76
C PHE A 56 5.02 -6.63 1.81
N ILE A 57 4.72 -7.56 2.72
CA ILE A 57 3.78 -7.30 3.83
C ILE A 57 4.34 -6.25 4.78
N ARG A 58 5.63 -6.35 5.14
CA ARG A 58 6.33 -5.38 5.98
C ARG A 58 6.27 -3.99 5.36
N GLN A 59 6.65 -3.86 4.10
CA GLN A 59 6.67 -2.57 3.40
C GLN A 59 5.27 -1.98 3.24
N SER A 60 4.29 -2.81 2.85
CA SER A 60 2.89 -2.37 2.74
C SER A 60 2.35 -1.83 4.07
N SER A 61 2.67 -2.51 5.18
CA SER A 61 2.24 -2.12 6.51
C SER A 61 2.90 -0.83 6.97
N TYR A 62 4.20 -0.69 6.71
CA TYR A 62 4.95 0.54 6.96
C TYR A 62 4.35 1.73 6.21
N LEU A 63 4.16 1.62 4.88
CA LEU A 63 3.61 2.71 4.07
C LEU A 63 2.17 3.07 4.48
N LYS A 64 1.35 2.07 4.82
CA LYS A 64 0.00 2.31 5.35
C LYS A 64 0.05 3.13 6.63
N LYS A 65 0.93 2.78 7.58
CA LYS A 65 1.10 3.51 8.84
C LYS A 65 1.61 4.92 8.58
N HIS A 66 2.68 5.06 7.79
CA HIS A 66 3.28 6.36 7.43
C HIS A 66 2.28 7.30 6.76
N ARG A 67 1.47 6.76 5.85
CA ARG A 67 0.42 7.55 5.19
C ARG A 67 -0.64 8.01 6.19
N GLN A 68 -1.08 7.13 7.09
CA GLN A 68 -2.07 7.50 8.11
C GLN A 68 -1.54 8.59 9.04
N THR A 69 -0.28 8.49 9.49
CA THR A 69 0.34 9.52 10.33
C THR A 69 0.48 10.84 9.57
N THR A 70 0.83 10.79 8.28
CA THR A 70 0.91 11.99 7.43
C THR A 70 -0.46 12.68 7.29
N ILE A 71 -1.52 11.91 7.06
CA ILE A 71 -2.89 12.46 6.96
C ILE A 71 -3.30 13.12 8.27
N LEU A 72 -3.08 12.43 9.40
CA LEU A 72 -3.41 12.97 10.72
C LEU A 72 -2.66 14.28 11.00
N ALA A 73 -1.35 14.32 10.73
CA ALA A 73 -0.54 15.52 10.91
C ALA A 73 -1.02 16.68 10.00
N CYS A 74 -1.38 16.40 8.76
CA CYS A 74 -1.92 17.43 7.86
C CYS A 74 -3.28 17.94 8.36
N GLN A 75 -4.15 17.06 8.86
CA GLN A 75 -5.45 17.43 9.43
C GLN A 75 -5.30 18.29 10.68
N THR A 76 -4.42 17.93 11.61
CA THR A 76 -4.17 18.72 12.83
C THR A 76 -3.61 20.10 12.49
N GLN A 77 -2.69 20.18 11.53
CA GLN A 77 -2.16 21.46 11.07
C GLN A 77 -3.23 22.32 10.37
N LEU A 78 -4.08 21.70 9.55
CA LEU A 78 -5.18 22.38 8.88
C LEU A 78 -6.19 22.94 9.90
N THR A 79 -6.53 22.19 10.95
CA THR A 79 -7.43 22.68 12.00
C THR A 79 -6.84 23.86 12.77
N ALA A 80 -5.53 23.85 13.03
CA ALA A 80 -4.86 24.95 13.72
C ALA A 80 -4.82 26.22 12.84
N LEU A 81 -4.41 26.09 11.57
CA LEU A 81 -4.33 27.22 10.65
C LEU A 81 -5.71 27.81 10.32
N THR A 82 -6.75 26.97 10.22
CA THR A 82 -8.11 27.46 9.99
C THR A 82 -8.66 28.20 11.21
N ALA A 83 -8.36 27.76 12.43
CA ALA A 83 -8.68 28.51 13.65
C ALA A 83 -7.95 29.86 13.68
N GLN A 84 -6.64 29.87 13.40
CA GLN A 84 -5.86 31.10 13.35
C GLN A 84 -6.38 32.07 12.28
N ASN A 85 -6.69 31.59 11.08
CA ASN A 85 -7.17 32.42 9.98
C ASN A 85 -8.59 32.98 10.22
N LYS A 86 -9.41 32.36 11.09
CA LYS A 86 -10.69 32.93 11.53
C LYS A 86 -10.51 34.19 12.37
N HIS A 87 -9.50 34.22 13.25
CA HIS A 87 -9.24 35.35 14.13
C HIS A 87 -8.34 36.41 13.47
N THR A 88 -7.37 35.98 12.68
CA THR A 88 -6.41 36.86 12.01
C THR A 88 -6.32 36.45 10.55
N PRO A 89 -7.23 36.95 9.69
CA PRO A 89 -7.24 36.59 8.28
C PRO A 89 -5.97 37.10 7.61
N SER A 90 -5.23 36.20 6.96
CA SER A 90 -4.01 36.56 6.22
C SER A 90 -3.93 35.79 4.91
N ARG A 91 -3.48 36.48 3.85
CA ARG A 91 -3.24 35.86 2.54
C ARG A 91 -2.21 34.74 2.61
N THR A 92 -1.23 34.83 3.52
CA THR A 92 -0.22 33.79 3.70
C THR A 92 -0.82 32.55 4.35
N LEU A 93 -1.67 32.71 5.36
CA LEU A 93 -2.40 31.60 6.02
C LEU A 93 -3.37 30.92 5.06
N ALA A 94 -4.13 31.69 4.27
CA ALA A 94 -5.02 31.15 3.25
C ALA A 94 -4.28 30.27 2.21
N ARG A 95 -3.10 30.71 1.77
CA ARG A 95 -2.24 29.91 0.86
C ARG A 95 -1.75 28.62 1.50
N GLN A 96 -1.36 28.64 2.78
CA GLN A 96 -0.94 27.44 3.50
C GLN A 96 -2.08 26.45 3.70
N ILE A 97 -3.28 26.94 4.04
CA ILE A 97 -4.50 26.14 4.14
C ILE A 97 -4.77 25.45 2.79
N GLN A 98 -4.74 26.20 1.69
CA GLN A 98 -4.95 25.64 0.35
C GLN A 98 -3.90 24.57 0.00
N ALA A 99 -2.62 24.83 0.28
CA ALA A 99 -1.56 23.85 0.02
C ALA A 99 -1.76 22.54 0.81
N LEU A 100 -2.22 22.63 2.07
CA LEU A 100 -2.52 21.45 2.88
C LEU A 100 -3.77 20.71 2.39
N THR A 101 -4.80 21.43 1.94
CA THR A 101 -5.98 20.79 1.33
C THR A 101 -5.59 20.08 0.05
N ASP A 102 -4.80 20.70 -0.81
CA ASP A 102 -4.33 20.12 -2.07
C ASP A 102 -3.54 18.83 -1.80
N LYS A 103 -2.60 18.87 -0.85
CA LYS A 103 -1.85 17.69 -0.41
C LYS A 103 -2.75 16.57 0.12
N LEU A 104 -3.78 16.88 0.90
CA LEU A 104 -4.75 15.90 1.37
C LEU A 104 -5.57 15.30 0.23
N THR A 105 -5.98 16.12 -0.75
CA THR A 105 -6.69 15.64 -1.94
C THR A 105 -5.82 14.71 -2.76
N GLU A 106 -4.54 15.05 -2.99
CA GLU A 106 -3.58 14.21 -3.72
C GLU A 106 -3.42 12.83 -3.06
N LEU A 107 -3.21 12.81 -1.74
CA LEU A 107 -3.12 11.56 -0.98
C LEU A 107 -4.39 10.72 -1.14
N ASN A 108 -5.57 11.34 -1.06
CA ASN A 108 -6.85 10.64 -1.21
C ASN A 108 -7.03 10.09 -2.64
N VAL A 109 -6.71 10.88 -3.66
CA VAL A 109 -6.74 10.47 -5.08
C VAL A 109 -5.87 9.24 -5.29
N ALA A 110 -4.63 9.24 -4.77
CA ALA A 110 -3.74 8.07 -4.86
C ALA A 110 -4.35 6.80 -4.23
N LYS A 111 -5.11 6.93 -3.11
CA LYS A 111 -5.87 5.79 -2.53
C LYS A 111 -6.94 5.30 -3.48
N THR A 112 -7.72 6.22 -4.02
CA THR A 112 -8.87 5.89 -4.87
C THR A 112 -8.40 5.20 -6.14
N SER A 113 -7.31 5.66 -6.75
CA SER A 113 -6.68 5.00 -7.91
C SER A 113 -6.25 3.57 -7.58
N TYR A 114 -5.60 3.34 -6.44
CA TYR A 114 -5.23 1.98 -6.00
C TYR A 114 -6.46 1.08 -5.78
N LEU A 115 -7.50 1.58 -5.11
CA LEU A 115 -8.73 0.84 -4.87
C LEU A 115 -9.47 0.54 -6.17
N LEU A 116 -9.48 1.48 -7.11
CA LEU A 116 -10.05 1.32 -8.45
C LEU A 116 -9.30 0.24 -9.24
N HIS A 117 -7.97 0.26 -9.22
CA HIS A 117 -7.15 -0.78 -9.84
C HIS A 117 -7.48 -2.17 -9.29
N LYS A 118 -7.54 -2.28 -7.96
CA LYS A 118 -7.92 -3.53 -7.27
C LYS A 118 -9.33 -3.99 -7.65
N LEU A 119 -10.29 -3.05 -7.74
CA LEU A 119 -11.66 -3.33 -8.15
C LEU A 119 -11.71 -3.87 -9.59
N LYS A 120 -11.01 -3.21 -10.54
CA LYS A 120 -10.91 -3.66 -11.93
C LYS A 120 -10.33 -5.07 -12.04
N ALA A 121 -9.24 -5.34 -11.32
CA ALA A 121 -8.64 -6.67 -11.28
C ALA A 121 -9.61 -7.71 -10.71
N THR A 122 -10.37 -7.38 -9.66
CA THR A 122 -11.41 -8.28 -9.16
C THR A 122 -12.49 -8.49 -10.22
N GLN A 123 -13.02 -7.44 -10.85
CA GLN A 123 -14.05 -7.57 -11.87
C GLN A 123 -13.64 -8.49 -13.02
N TYR A 124 -12.42 -8.34 -13.54
CA TYR A 124 -11.86 -9.21 -14.59
C TYR A 124 -11.86 -10.70 -14.21
N HIS A 125 -11.49 -11.04 -12.97
CA HIS A 125 -11.51 -12.44 -12.53
C HIS A 125 -12.91 -13.01 -12.29
N HIS A 126 -13.93 -12.15 -12.21
CA HIS A 126 -15.33 -12.54 -11.98
C HIS A 126 -16.18 -12.44 -13.26
N SER A 127 -15.77 -11.66 -14.27
CA SER A 127 -16.48 -11.55 -15.55
C SER A 127 -16.61 -12.92 -16.22
N GLY A 128 -17.85 -13.30 -16.56
CA GLY A 128 -18.20 -14.63 -17.07
C GLY A 128 -18.67 -15.64 -16.02
N LYS A 129 -18.68 -15.29 -14.72
CA LYS A 129 -19.14 -16.18 -13.64
C LYS A 129 -20.18 -15.46 -12.77
N ALA A 130 -21.43 -15.43 -13.23
CA ALA A 130 -22.56 -14.75 -12.55
C ALA A 130 -22.69 -15.12 -11.05
N THR A 131 -22.53 -16.40 -10.72
CA THR A 131 -22.55 -16.93 -9.34
C THR A 131 -21.47 -16.34 -8.44
N ARG A 132 -20.33 -15.92 -9.02
CA ARG A 132 -19.18 -15.37 -8.28
C ARG A 132 -19.42 -13.92 -7.84
N HIS A 133 -20.19 -13.14 -8.61
CA HIS A 133 -20.59 -11.79 -8.20
C HIS A 133 -21.52 -11.84 -6.97
N LEU A 134 -22.48 -12.77 -6.96
CA LEU A 134 -23.44 -12.93 -5.88
C LEU A 134 -22.78 -13.44 -4.58
N THR A 135 -21.89 -14.42 -4.66
CA THR A 135 -21.20 -15.00 -3.48
C THR A 135 -20.27 -14.04 -2.75
N THR A 136 -19.81 -12.95 -3.39
CA THR A 136 -19.01 -11.90 -2.73
C THR A 136 -19.87 -10.88 -1.97
N ARG A 137 -21.14 -10.70 -2.35
CA ARG A 137 -22.06 -9.72 -1.75
C ARG A 137 -23.00 -10.30 -0.69
N LEU A 138 -23.25 -11.61 -0.73
CA LEU A 138 -24.12 -12.33 0.21
C LEU A 138 -23.41 -12.71 1.53
N LYS A 139 -22.50 -11.87 2.04
CA LYS A 139 -21.74 -12.13 3.28
C LYS A 139 -21.98 -11.07 4.34
#